data_AF-A0A1T4KI36-F1
#
_entry.id   AF-A0A1T4KI36-F1
#
_cell.length_a   1.000
_cell.length_b   1.000
_cell.length_c   1.000
_cell.angle_alpha   90.00
_cell.angle_beta   90.00
_cell.angle_gamma   90.00
#
_symmetry.space_group_name_H-M   'P 1'
#
loop_
_entity.id
_entity.type
_entity.pdbx_description
1 polymer ?
#
loop_
_entity_poly.entity_id
_entity_poly.type
_entity_poly.pdbx_seq_one_letter_code
_entity_poly.pdbx_strand_id
1 'polypeptide(L)'
;MLIKNCRLVLEDNSEVIRDILIKDEKIVEIGENLQEIGEEIIDAEKNYVIPGVVDVHTHMRDPGLSHKEDFTSGSMACAKGGVTTFIDMPNTIPNTISEEVLEEKRKHSLSMSYVDYGFHFGGSRNDNSKEIEKVKNGVASTKIFLNMSTGDMLVEEEKTLENLFKSSKIISVHSEGEMVKRAIDLSRKYKKPLYLCHLSLGSEVELLKNAKEEGLEVYGEVAPHHLFFSEKDRNELLRMKPELKSEMDNSELWKGLNEGVIDTVGTDHAPHRLREKMEKVTFGIPGVENSLEMMLRGVAEKKITMRRLIEVMCINPSKIFKIKNKGDIKIGNDGDLVIIDIGKKRIIERDQVISKCGWSPYEGKETGGTVLRTILRGRTVYNQEEFFKKTGREVEYNG
;
A
#
# COMPACT_ATOMS: atom_id res chain seq x y z
N MET A 1 12.22 16.60 -16.33
CA MET A 1 11.52 15.66 -17.23
C MET A 1 10.22 16.31 -17.67
N LEU A 2 9.90 16.24 -18.96
CA LEU A 2 8.60 16.67 -19.52
C LEU A 2 7.84 15.44 -20.02
N ILE A 3 6.62 15.22 -19.53
CA ILE A 3 5.74 14.15 -19.99
C ILE A 3 4.60 14.77 -20.78
N LYS A 4 4.47 14.41 -22.06
CA LYS A 4 3.49 14.96 -22.98
C LYS A 4 2.26 14.09 -23.12
N ASN A 5 1.14 14.68 -23.51
CA ASN A 5 -0.09 13.98 -23.87
C ASN A 5 -0.61 13.03 -22.77
N CYS A 6 -0.48 13.42 -21.51
CA CYS A 6 -0.96 12.65 -20.37
C CYS A 6 -2.49 12.71 -20.32
N ARG A 7 -3.18 11.57 -20.29
CA ARG A 7 -4.60 11.54 -19.96
C ARG A 7 -4.76 11.53 -18.44
N LEU A 8 -5.27 12.63 -17.91
CA LEU A 8 -5.47 12.83 -16.47
C LEU A 8 -6.96 12.71 -16.13
N VAL A 9 -7.25 12.18 -14.94
CA VAL A 9 -8.62 12.07 -14.41
C VAL A 9 -8.84 13.13 -13.34
N LEU A 10 -9.84 13.98 -13.54
CA LEU A 10 -10.21 15.06 -12.63
C LEU A 10 -11.16 14.57 -11.52
N GLU A 11 -11.41 15.42 -10.52
CA GLU A 11 -12.24 15.08 -9.35
C GLU A 11 -13.68 14.72 -9.73
N ASP A 12 -14.23 15.30 -10.79
CA ASP A 12 -15.57 15.03 -11.30
C ASP A 12 -15.64 13.78 -12.21
N ASN A 13 -14.57 12.99 -12.28
CA ASN A 13 -14.36 11.86 -13.20
C ASN A 13 -14.17 12.24 -14.67
N SER A 14 -14.11 13.53 -15.03
CA SER A 14 -13.79 13.93 -16.41
C SER A 14 -12.32 13.66 -16.74
N GLU A 15 -12.04 13.47 -18.02
CA GLU A 15 -10.69 13.22 -18.55
C GLU A 15 -10.19 14.44 -19.34
N VAL A 16 -8.92 14.80 -19.15
CA VAL A 16 -8.24 15.86 -19.91
C VAL A 16 -6.89 15.39 -20.41
N ILE A 17 -6.44 15.93 -21.55
CA ILE A 17 -5.07 15.73 -22.04
C ILE A 17 -4.21 16.91 -21.62
N ARG A 18 -3.12 16.64 -20.89
CA ARG A 18 -2.19 17.66 -20.39
C ARG A 18 -0.75 17.17 -20.49
N ASP A 19 0.18 18.11 -20.47
CA ASP A 19 1.59 17.84 -20.27
C ASP A 19 1.94 18.10 -18.80
N ILE A 20 2.92 17.37 -18.26
CA ILE A 20 3.43 17.52 -16.89
C ILE A 20 4.93 17.79 -16.95
N LEU A 21 5.36 18.93 -16.39
CA LEU A 21 6.77 19.29 -16.25
C LEU A 21 7.24 19.02 -14.82
N ILE A 22 8.34 18.30 -14.71
CA ILE A 22 8.99 17.93 -13.44
C ILE A 22 10.41 18.49 -13.42
N LYS A 23 10.73 19.36 -12.45
CA LYS A 23 12.06 19.92 -12.21
C LYS A 23 12.47 19.71 -10.76
N ASP A 24 13.74 19.40 -10.54
CA ASP A 24 14.30 19.18 -9.20
C ASP A 24 13.43 18.25 -8.34
N GLU A 25 13.03 17.12 -8.94
CA GLU A 25 12.18 16.08 -8.33
C GLU A 25 10.70 16.46 -8.15
N LYS A 26 10.30 17.69 -8.49
CA LYS A 26 8.97 18.25 -8.24
C LYS A 26 8.17 18.53 -9.49
N ILE A 27 6.86 18.31 -9.42
CA ILE A 27 5.93 18.81 -10.44
C ILE A 27 5.91 20.34 -10.32
N VAL A 28 6.29 21.03 -11.39
CA VAL A 28 6.35 22.50 -11.43
C VAL A 28 5.27 23.12 -12.31
N GLU A 29 4.79 22.39 -13.31
CA GLU A 29 3.77 22.89 -14.22
C GLU A 29 2.92 21.74 -14.79
N ILE A 30 1.62 22.01 -14.96
CA ILE A 30 0.66 21.11 -15.62
C ILE A 30 -0.13 21.98 -16.59
N GLY A 31 -0.08 21.67 -17.88
CA GLY A 31 -0.59 22.56 -18.92
C GLY A 31 -0.80 21.90 -20.26
N GLU A 32 -0.94 22.70 -21.31
CA GLU A 32 -1.01 22.23 -22.70
C GLU A 32 0.20 22.75 -23.47
N ASN A 33 0.75 21.93 -24.36
CA ASN A 33 1.84 22.31 -25.27
C ASN A 33 3.10 22.85 -24.57
N LEU A 34 3.43 22.29 -23.41
CA LEU A 34 4.62 22.69 -22.66
C LEU A 34 5.89 22.42 -23.49
N GLN A 35 6.89 23.29 -23.32
CA GLN A 35 8.18 23.22 -24.01
C GLN A 35 9.30 23.23 -22.99
N GLU A 36 10.30 22.37 -23.17
CA GLU A 36 11.48 22.32 -22.32
C GLU A 36 12.71 21.89 -23.13
N ILE A 37 13.89 22.44 -22.80
CA ILE A 37 15.16 22.18 -23.50
C ILE A 37 16.13 21.52 -22.52
N GLY A 38 16.70 20.37 -22.93
CA GLY A 38 17.78 19.72 -22.17
C GLY A 38 17.34 18.70 -21.11
N GLU A 39 16.05 18.40 -21.01
CA GLU A 39 15.51 17.35 -20.15
C GLU A 39 14.95 16.17 -20.96
N GLU A 40 14.79 15.00 -20.32
CA GLU A 40 14.09 13.85 -20.92
C GLU A 40 12.64 14.23 -21.24
N ILE A 41 12.24 14.04 -22.51
CA ILE A 41 10.88 14.22 -22.99
C ILE A 41 10.27 12.86 -23.27
N ILE A 42 9.14 12.57 -22.63
CA ILE A 42 8.38 11.33 -22.77
C ILE A 42 7.02 11.68 -23.38
N ASP A 43 6.55 10.91 -24.35
CA ASP A 43 5.17 10.97 -24.80
C ASP A 43 4.37 9.86 -24.10
N ALA A 44 3.31 10.22 -23.38
CA ALA A 44 2.40 9.24 -22.78
C ALA A 44 1.40 8.66 -23.81
N GLU A 45 1.38 9.17 -25.04
CA GLU A 45 0.52 8.68 -26.14
C GLU A 45 -0.98 8.68 -25.79
N LYS A 46 -1.42 9.63 -24.95
CA LYS A 46 -2.80 9.69 -24.40
C LYS A 46 -3.19 8.48 -23.56
N ASN A 47 -2.21 7.71 -23.08
CA ASN A 47 -2.39 6.77 -21.99
C ASN A 47 -2.68 7.52 -20.69
N TYR A 48 -3.29 6.80 -19.74
CA TYR A 48 -3.57 7.36 -18.43
C TYR A 48 -2.26 7.61 -17.69
N VAL A 49 -2.16 8.78 -17.06
CA VAL A 49 -1.10 9.09 -16.12
C VAL A 49 -1.75 9.35 -14.77
N ILE A 50 -1.43 8.51 -13.80
CA ILE A 50 -1.94 8.59 -12.42
C ILE A 50 -0.79 8.96 -11.47
N PRO A 51 -1.08 9.50 -10.27
CA PRO A 51 -0.07 9.61 -9.24
C PRO A 51 0.52 8.22 -8.96
N GLY A 52 1.79 8.20 -8.56
CA GLY A 52 2.43 6.99 -8.05
C GLY A 52 1.60 6.32 -6.95
N VAL A 53 1.36 5.02 -7.08
CA VAL A 53 0.62 4.26 -6.05
C VAL A 53 1.41 4.28 -4.75
N VAL A 54 0.69 4.41 -3.63
CA VAL A 54 1.22 4.43 -2.27
C VAL A 54 0.63 3.25 -1.50
N ASP A 55 1.43 2.21 -1.33
CA ASP A 55 1.03 0.99 -0.63
C ASP A 55 1.49 1.02 0.82
N VAL A 56 0.56 1.30 1.71
CA VAL A 56 0.84 1.47 3.14
C VAL A 56 0.86 0.17 3.93
N HIS A 57 0.76 -0.99 3.28
CA HIS A 57 0.74 -2.27 3.98
C HIS A 57 1.55 -3.32 3.23
N THR A 58 2.85 -3.33 3.51
CA THR A 58 3.77 -4.30 2.94
C THR A 58 4.63 -4.96 4.02
N HIS A 59 5.10 -6.16 3.73
CA HIS A 59 6.03 -6.93 4.55
C HIS A 59 7.21 -7.34 3.68
N MET A 60 8.23 -6.49 3.59
CA MET A 60 9.43 -6.71 2.78
C MET A 60 10.33 -7.84 3.29
N ARG A 61 10.03 -8.38 4.48
CA ARG A 61 10.72 -9.53 5.11
C ARG A 61 12.20 -9.26 5.44
N ASP A 62 12.61 -8.00 5.51
CA ASP A 62 14.01 -7.63 5.60
C ASP A 62 14.19 -6.53 6.67
N PRO A 63 15.06 -6.71 7.69
CA PRO A 63 16.05 -7.77 7.86
C PRO A 63 15.50 -9.13 8.35
N GLY A 64 16.33 -10.17 8.17
CA GLY A 64 16.24 -11.45 8.87
C GLY A 64 15.33 -12.52 8.25
N LEU A 65 14.47 -12.16 7.30
CA LEU A 65 13.67 -13.10 6.50
C LEU A 65 13.89 -12.90 5.00
N SER A 66 15.06 -12.32 4.64
CA SER A 66 15.39 -11.81 3.31
C SER A 66 15.41 -12.87 2.20
N HIS A 67 15.38 -14.16 2.58
CA HIS A 67 15.23 -15.27 1.64
C HIS A 67 13.83 -15.31 1.02
N LYS A 68 12.81 -14.75 1.67
CA LYS A 68 11.43 -14.64 1.18
C LYS A 68 11.26 -13.46 0.22
N GLU A 69 11.77 -12.30 0.63
CA GLU A 69 11.76 -11.02 -0.09
C GLU A 69 12.78 -10.11 0.59
N ASP A 70 13.38 -9.15 -0.11
CA ASP A 70 14.20 -8.11 0.49
C ASP A 70 13.84 -6.72 -0.06
N PHE A 71 14.41 -5.65 0.53
CA PHE A 71 14.13 -4.28 0.07
C PHE A 71 14.43 -4.07 -1.42
N THR A 72 15.41 -4.79 -2.00
CA THR A 72 15.72 -4.68 -3.43
C THR A 72 14.63 -5.34 -4.26
N SER A 73 14.31 -6.61 -4.02
CA SER A 73 13.37 -7.35 -4.85
C SER A 73 11.92 -6.90 -4.63
N GLY A 74 11.53 -6.57 -3.40
CA GLY A 74 10.22 -6.02 -3.07
C GLY A 74 9.98 -4.64 -3.70
N SER A 75 10.96 -3.74 -3.67
CA SER A 75 10.85 -2.43 -4.34
C SER A 75 10.90 -2.52 -5.87
N MET A 76 11.56 -3.55 -6.41
CA MET A 76 11.54 -3.85 -7.84
C MET A 76 10.14 -4.32 -8.27
N ALA A 77 9.51 -5.18 -7.48
CA ALA A 77 8.11 -5.57 -7.65
C ALA A 77 7.16 -4.36 -7.53
N CYS A 78 7.41 -3.45 -6.59
CA CYS A 78 6.69 -2.17 -6.48
C CYS A 78 6.82 -1.34 -7.77
N ALA A 79 8.04 -1.11 -8.25
CA ALA A 79 8.30 -0.32 -9.44
C ALA A 79 7.59 -0.91 -10.68
N LYS A 80 7.62 -2.23 -10.85
CA LYS A 80 6.86 -2.90 -11.92
C LYS A 80 5.34 -2.76 -11.76
N GLY A 81 4.83 -2.81 -10.54
CA GLY A 81 3.40 -2.69 -10.23
C GLY A 81 2.85 -1.26 -10.19
N GLY A 82 3.67 -0.23 -10.47
CA GLY A 82 3.27 1.18 -10.39
C GLY A 82 3.27 1.76 -8.98
N VAL A 83 3.76 1.02 -7.99
CA VAL A 83 3.93 1.48 -6.61
C VAL A 83 5.22 2.29 -6.52
N THR A 84 5.10 3.56 -6.14
CA THR A 84 6.24 4.51 -6.01
C THR A 84 6.59 4.81 -4.56
N THR A 85 5.72 4.43 -3.62
CA THR A 85 5.97 4.50 -2.18
C THR A 85 5.36 3.29 -1.51
N PHE A 86 6.12 2.59 -0.68
CA PHE A 86 5.57 1.54 0.20
C PHE A 86 5.90 1.79 1.66
N ILE A 87 5.05 1.33 2.58
CA ILE A 87 5.33 1.37 4.02
C ILE A 87 5.47 -0.07 4.53
N ASP A 88 6.62 -0.36 5.15
CA ASP A 88 6.97 -1.70 5.62
C ASP A 88 6.55 -1.92 7.08
N MET A 89 6.01 -3.12 7.34
CA MET A 89 5.51 -3.56 8.64
C MET A 89 6.62 -4.03 9.59
N PRO A 90 6.41 -3.99 10.92
CA PRO A 90 7.47 -4.18 11.91
C PRO A 90 7.77 -5.66 12.25
N ASN A 91 7.14 -6.62 11.57
CA ASN A 91 7.30 -8.07 11.84
C ASN A 91 8.54 -8.68 11.14
N THR A 92 9.66 -7.97 11.12
CA THR A 92 10.97 -8.48 10.67
C THR A 92 11.70 -9.19 11.82
N ILE A 93 12.93 -9.65 11.57
CA ILE A 93 13.80 -10.22 12.61
C ILE A 93 15.09 -9.38 12.68
N PRO A 94 15.31 -8.61 13.75
CA PRO A 94 14.40 -8.37 14.88
C PRO A 94 13.14 -7.57 14.49
N ASN A 95 12.12 -7.64 15.35
CA ASN A 95 10.90 -6.85 15.22
C ASN A 95 11.22 -5.36 15.44
N THR A 96 10.64 -4.48 14.62
CA THR A 96 10.87 -3.03 14.71
C THR A 96 10.05 -2.41 15.86
N ILE A 97 10.45 -2.70 17.10
CA ILE A 97 9.74 -2.32 18.34
C ILE A 97 10.59 -1.48 19.32
N SER A 98 11.84 -1.16 18.98
CA SER A 98 12.68 -0.20 19.70
C SER A 98 13.27 0.81 18.72
N GLU A 99 13.60 2.01 19.21
CA GLU A 99 14.27 3.05 18.43
C GLU A 99 15.57 2.53 17.81
N GLU A 100 16.35 1.78 18.57
CA GLU A 100 17.59 1.15 18.10
C GLU A 100 17.36 0.25 16.88
N VAL A 101 16.38 -0.66 16.94
CA VAL A 101 16.07 -1.56 15.81
C VAL A 101 15.52 -0.80 14.61
N LEU A 102 14.75 0.27 14.82
CA LEU A 102 14.30 1.13 13.72
C LEU A 102 15.48 1.80 13.01
N GLU A 103 16.44 2.35 13.77
CA GLU A 103 17.64 2.97 13.21
C GLU A 103 18.55 1.97 12.50
N GLU A 104 18.67 0.75 13.02
CA GLU A 104 19.38 -0.34 12.34
C GLU A 104 18.69 -0.71 11.01
N LYS A 105 17.36 -0.82 11.01
CA LYS A 105 16.59 -1.12 9.80
C LYS A 105 16.71 -0.02 8.76
N ARG A 106 16.67 1.25 9.17
CA ARG A 106 16.94 2.41 8.31
C ARG A 106 18.30 2.32 7.65
N LYS A 107 19.35 2.05 8.43
CA LYS A 107 20.72 1.87 7.92
C LYS A 107 20.83 0.70 6.95
N HIS A 108 20.18 -0.41 7.26
CA HIS A 108 20.15 -1.62 6.42
C HIS A 108 19.51 -1.34 5.06
N SER A 109 18.37 -0.64 5.01
CA SER A 109 17.64 -0.38 3.76
C SER A 109 18.25 0.72 2.88
N LEU A 110 19.30 1.42 3.33
CA LEU A 110 19.94 2.48 2.56
C LEU A 110 20.44 1.96 1.20
N SER A 111 20.05 2.67 0.13
CA SER A 111 20.44 2.35 -1.26
C SER A 111 19.97 0.99 -1.80
N MET A 112 19.08 0.28 -1.10
CA MET A 112 18.51 -0.99 -1.58
C MET A 112 17.30 -0.79 -2.48
N SER A 113 16.53 0.28 -2.29
CA SER A 113 15.20 0.43 -2.87
C SER A 113 15.18 1.14 -4.23
N TYR A 114 14.35 0.66 -5.15
CA TYR A 114 14.03 1.36 -6.41
C TYR A 114 13.08 2.54 -6.20
N VAL A 115 12.15 2.40 -5.25
CA VAL A 115 11.08 3.37 -4.97
C VAL A 115 11.18 3.91 -3.55
N ASP A 116 10.51 5.01 -3.25
CA ASP A 116 10.55 5.57 -1.89
C ASP A 116 9.83 4.64 -0.89
N TYR A 117 10.18 4.75 0.38
CA TYR A 117 9.68 3.82 1.40
C TYR A 117 9.49 4.48 2.76
N GLY A 118 8.76 3.83 3.65
CA GLY A 118 8.65 4.24 5.05
C GLY A 118 8.44 3.03 5.96
N PHE A 119 8.27 3.29 7.25
CA PHE A 119 8.14 2.23 8.25
C PHE A 119 6.95 2.45 9.16
N HIS A 120 6.27 1.35 9.50
CA HIS A 120 5.48 1.27 10.71
C HIS A 120 6.35 0.85 11.89
N PHE A 121 6.00 1.30 13.09
CA PHE A 121 6.62 0.87 14.33
C PHE A 121 5.72 -0.12 15.07
N GLY A 122 6.26 -1.18 15.65
CA GLY A 122 5.46 -2.22 16.31
C GLY A 122 5.13 -1.88 17.77
N GLY A 123 3.87 -2.10 18.16
CA GLY A 123 3.50 -2.23 19.57
C GLY A 123 3.85 -3.61 20.10
N SER A 124 4.40 -3.67 21.31
CA SER A 124 4.86 -4.93 21.93
C SER A 124 4.03 -5.30 23.16
N ARG A 125 3.89 -6.60 23.41
CA ARG A 125 3.27 -7.15 24.63
C ARG A 125 3.99 -6.78 25.92
N ASN A 126 5.25 -6.37 25.83
CA ASN A 126 6.07 -5.96 26.97
C ASN A 126 5.98 -4.46 27.27
N ASP A 127 4.96 -3.77 26.73
CA ASP A 127 4.74 -2.32 26.87
C ASP A 127 5.95 -1.47 26.49
N ASN A 128 6.13 -1.26 25.18
CA ASN A 128 7.13 -0.36 24.62
C ASN A 128 6.57 1.05 24.35
N SER A 129 5.55 1.50 25.09
CA SER A 129 4.94 2.84 24.91
C SER A 129 5.96 3.98 24.95
N LYS A 130 6.98 3.89 25.81
CA LYS A 130 8.08 4.87 25.87
C LYS A 130 8.94 4.91 24.60
N GLU A 131 9.13 3.79 23.92
CA GLU A 131 9.85 3.75 22.64
C GLU A 131 9.00 4.40 21.54
N ILE A 132 7.69 4.13 21.53
CA ILE A 132 6.74 4.77 20.59
C ILE A 132 6.80 6.29 20.71
N GLU A 133 6.80 6.84 21.93
CA GLU A 133 6.87 8.30 22.14
C GLU A 133 8.07 8.96 21.47
N LYS A 134 9.23 8.28 21.43
CA LYS A 134 10.45 8.79 20.82
C LYS A 134 10.34 8.87 19.30
N VAL A 135 9.72 7.86 18.67
CA VAL A 135 9.81 7.65 17.22
C VAL A 135 8.53 7.99 16.45
N LYS A 136 7.38 8.17 17.11
CA LYS A 136 6.04 8.29 16.47
C LYS A 136 5.89 9.37 15.39
N ASN A 137 6.78 10.36 15.35
CA ASN A 137 6.77 11.42 14.34
C ASN A 137 7.59 11.08 13.08
N GLY A 138 8.47 10.08 13.17
CA GLY A 138 9.29 9.61 12.05
C GLY A 138 8.81 8.29 11.45
N VAL A 139 7.62 7.80 11.81
CA VAL A 139 7.04 6.55 11.30
C VAL A 139 5.59 6.81 10.88
N ALA A 140 5.06 5.98 9.98
CA ALA A 140 3.70 6.15 9.47
C ALA A 140 2.65 5.96 10.58
N SER A 141 2.80 4.89 11.38
CA SER A 141 1.91 4.59 12.50
C SER A 141 2.54 3.60 13.46
N THR A 142 1.85 3.35 14.58
CA THR A 142 2.12 2.21 15.45
C THR A 142 1.22 1.04 15.04
N LYS A 143 1.81 -0.07 14.60
CA LYS A 143 1.11 -1.32 14.25
C LYS A 143 0.90 -2.19 15.49
N ILE A 144 -0.35 -2.56 15.77
CA ILE A 144 -0.73 -3.44 16.88
C ILE A 144 -1.47 -4.66 16.32
N PHE A 145 -1.16 -5.85 16.84
CA PHE A 145 -1.84 -7.09 16.50
C PHE A 145 -2.79 -7.47 17.64
N LEU A 146 -4.11 -7.46 17.37
CA LEU A 146 -5.15 -7.82 18.34
C LEU A 146 -5.64 -9.27 18.17
N ASN A 147 -5.37 -9.87 17.01
CA ASN A 147 -5.63 -11.27 16.74
C ASN A 147 -4.31 -12.02 16.52
N MET A 148 -4.33 -13.33 16.73
CA MET A 148 -3.17 -14.19 16.50
C MET A 148 -2.72 -14.07 15.04
N SER A 149 -1.48 -13.62 14.86
CA SER A 149 -0.78 -13.58 13.58
C SER A 149 0.57 -14.28 13.72
N THR A 150 1.47 -14.14 12.74
CA THR A 150 2.83 -14.67 12.83
C THR A 150 3.67 -13.88 13.84
N GLY A 151 4.15 -14.53 14.91
CA GLY A 151 5.17 -14.01 15.83
C GLY A 151 4.65 -13.56 17.21
N ASP A 152 5.54 -12.95 18.00
CA ASP A 152 5.31 -12.58 19.40
C ASP A 152 4.66 -11.18 19.61
N MET A 153 4.05 -10.61 18.57
CA MET A 153 3.52 -9.23 18.62
C MET A 153 2.03 -9.13 18.98
N LEU A 154 1.36 -10.25 19.28
CA LEU A 154 0.01 -10.23 19.84
C LEU A 154 0.03 -9.51 21.20
N VAL A 155 -0.84 -8.51 21.38
CA VAL A 155 -0.99 -7.75 22.63
C VAL A 155 -2.39 -7.99 23.20
N GLU A 156 -2.46 -8.69 24.33
CA GLU A 156 -3.73 -9.07 24.97
C GLU A 156 -4.03 -8.24 26.22
N GLU A 157 -2.99 -7.86 26.96
CA GLU A 157 -3.09 -7.20 28.25
C GLU A 157 -3.64 -5.77 28.11
N GLU A 158 -4.73 -5.49 28.81
CA GLU A 158 -5.52 -4.28 28.63
C GLU A 158 -4.70 -3.02 28.92
N LYS A 159 -3.95 -2.99 30.02
CA LYS A 159 -3.16 -1.81 30.39
C LYS A 159 -2.08 -1.49 29.36
N THR A 160 -1.46 -2.52 28.80
CA THR A 160 -0.50 -2.41 27.70
C THR A 160 -1.19 -1.80 26.48
N LEU A 161 -2.33 -2.33 26.06
CA LEU A 161 -3.09 -1.75 24.94
C LEU A 161 -3.45 -0.28 25.19
N GLU A 162 -3.91 0.07 26.39
CA GLU A 162 -4.19 1.47 26.74
C GLU A 162 -2.96 2.36 26.58
N ASN A 163 -1.80 1.90 27.05
CA ASN A 163 -0.55 2.67 26.98
C ASN A 163 -0.08 2.84 25.53
N LEU A 164 -0.13 1.77 24.74
CA LEU A 164 0.24 1.82 23.31
C LEU A 164 -0.67 2.79 22.55
N PHE A 165 -2.00 2.75 22.76
CA PHE A 165 -2.94 3.67 22.12
C PHE A 165 -2.66 5.12 22.53
N LYS A 166 -2.47 5.40 23.83
CA LYS A 166 -2.16 6.75 24.31
C LYS A 166 -0.88 7.33 23.70
N SER A 167 0.16 6.50 23.53
CA SER A 167 1.44 6.96 23.01
C SER A 167 1.52 7.09 21.49
N SER A 168 0.63 6.42 20.77
CA SER A 168 0.62 6.42 19.30
C SER A 168 0.12 7.74 18.69
N LYS A 169 0.65 8.09 17.51
CA LYS A 169 0.14 9.19 16.66
C LYS A 169 -1.07 8.72 15.84
N ILE A 170 -0.89 7.62 15.11
CA ILE A 170 -1.94 6.86 14.41
C ILE A 170 -1.73 5.40 14.83
N ILE A 171 -2.81 4.66 15.06
CA ILE A 171 -2.75 3.23 15.36
C ILE A 171 -3.22 2.46 14.12
N SER A 172 -2.35 1.63 13.55
CA SER A 172 -2.75 0.63 12.56
C SER A 172 -2.99 -0.70 13.26
N VAL A 173 -4.12 -1.35 13.05
CA VAL A 173 -4.44 -2.62 13.73
C VAL A 173 -4.66 -3.76 12.76
N HIS A 174 -4.09 -4.92 13.09
CA HIS A 174 -4.60 -6.19 12.60
C HIS A 174 -5.69 -6.67 13.56
N SER A 175 -6.94 -6.65 13.10
CA SER A 175 -8.11 -7.01 13.88
C SER A 175 -9.14 -7.73 13.03
N GLU A 176 -9.72 -8.81 13.55
CA GLU A 176 -10.79 -9.59 12.92
C GLU A 176 -12.02 -9.66 13.83
N GLY A 177 -13.21 -9.47 13.27
CA GLY A 177 -14.49 -9.62 13.97
C GLY A 177 -14.63 -8.72 15.20
N GLU A 178 -14.90 -9.30 16.38
CA GLU A 178 -15.07 -8.55 17.64
C GLU A 178 -13.86 -7.66 18.00
N MET A 179 -12.65 -7.99 17.52
CA MET A 179 -11.47 -7.15 17.77
C MET A 179 -11.52 -5.84 16.98
N VAL A 180 -12.23 -5.78 15.86
CA VAL A 180 -12.48 -4.53 15.12
C VAL A 180 -13.28 -3.57 16.00
N LYS A 181 -14.38 -4.07 16.59
CA LYS A 181 -15.18 -3.30 17.54
C LYS A 181 -14.36 -2.86 18.76
N ARG A 182 -13.54 -3.75 19.32
CA ARG A 182 -12.64 -3.41 20.44
C ARG A 182 -11.65 -2.30 20.08
N ALA A 183 -11.05 -2.35 18.89
CA ALA A 183 -10.13 -1.31 18.43
C ALA A 183 -10.83 0.06 18.30
N ILE A 184 -12.05 0.08 17.75
CA ILE A 184 -12.89 1.28 17.66
C ILE A 184 -13.22 1.80 19.07
N ASP A 185 -13.58 0.93 20.01
CA ASP A 185 -13.89 1.31 21.40
C ASP A 185 -12.68 1.96 22.10
N LEU A 186 -11.46 1.43 21.87
CA LEU A 186 -10.22 2.03 22.38
C LEU A 186 -9.90 3.37 21.71
N SER A 187 -10.07 3.47 20.38
CA SER A 187 -9.91 4.73 19.64
C SER A 187 -10.86 5.81 20.17
N ARG A 188 -12.13 5.46 20.40
CA ARG A 188 -13.14 6.35 21.00
C ARG A 188 -12.74 6.80 22.40
N LYS A 189 -12.30 5.87 23.26
CA LYS A 189 -11.90 6.16 24.65
C LYS A 189 -10.71 7.11 24.72
N TYR A 190 -9.71 6.93 23.86
CA TYR A 190 -8.47 7.72 23.88
C TYR A 190 -8.39 8.85 22.87
N LYS A 191 -9.42 9.00 22.02
CA LYS A 191 -9.50 9.99 20.94
C LYS A 191 -8.28 9.93 20.03
N LYS A 192 -7.97 8.73 19.55
CA LYS A 192 -6.80 8.46 18.72
C LYS A 192 -7.19 8.04 17.31
N PRO A 193 -6.51 8.55 16.28
CA PRO A 193 -6.71 8.08 14.91
C PRO A 193 -6.45 6.57 14.80
N LEU A 194 -7.40 5.86 14.20
CA LEU A 194 -7.34 4.40 14.04
C LEU A 194 -7.42 4.03 12.56
N TYR A 195 -6.55 3.12 12.14
CA TYR A 195 -6.50 2.55 10.81
C TYR A 195 -6.70 1.04 10.91
N LEU A 196 -7.87 0.57 10.49
CA LEU A 196 -8.23 -0.84 10.45
C LEU A 196 -7.64 -1.46 9.18
N CYS A 197 -6.61 -2.29 9.32
CA CYS A 197 -5.99 -2.95 8.17
C CYS A 197 -6.90 -4.03 7.58
N HIS A 198 -6.76 -4.27 6.26
CA HIS A 198 -7.24 -5.43 5.48
C HIS A 198 -8.60 -6.00 5.95
N LEU A 199 -9.63 -5.16 6.01
CA LEU A 199 -11.00 -5.56 6.31
C LEU A 199 -11.46 -6.66 5.34
N SER A 200 -12.16 -7.66 5.86
CA SER A 200 -12.49 -8.87 5.09
C SER A 200 -13.97 -9.24 5.14
N LEU A 201 -14.74 -8.68 6.07
CA LEU A 201 -16.17 -8.97 6.25
C LEU A 201 -17.02 -7.73 6.00
N GLY A 202 -18.21 -7.92 5.43
CA GLY A 202 -19.19 -6.84 5.28
C GLY A 202 -19.62 -6.22 6.61
N SER A 203 -19.72 -7.02 7.67
CA SER A 203 -20.04 -6.52 9.02
C SER A 203 -18.96 -5.59 9.60
N GLU A 204 -17.69 -5.77 9.22
CA GLU A 204 -16.61 -4.87 9.66
C GLU A 204 -16.69 -3.52 8.93
N VAL A 205 -17.15 -3.52 7.67
CA VAL A 205 -17.44 -2.28 6.91
C VAL A 205 -18.57 -1.49 7.57
N GLU A 206 -19.60 -2.18 8.06
CA GLU A 206 -20.70 -1.55 8.81
C GLU A 206 -20.20 -0.94 10.13
N LEU A 207 -19.35 -1.65 10.88
CA LEU A 207 -18.71 -1.11 12.09
C LEU A 207 -17.89 0.15 11.80
N LEU A 208 -17.10 0.15 10.72
CA LEU A 208 -16.34 1.32 10.28
C LEU A 208 -17.26 2.49 9.93
N LYS A 209 -18.33 2.23 9.17
CA LYS A 209 -19.31 3.24 8.79
C LYS A 209 -19.93 3.91 10.02
N ASN A 210 -20.42 3.12 10.96
CA ASN A 210 -21.03 3.62 12.19
C ASN A 210 -20.04 4.47 12.99
N ALA A 211 -18.79 4.02 13.11
CA ALA A 211 -17.74 4.77 13.80
C ALA A 211 -17.40 6.11 13.12
N LYS A 212 -17.41 6.17 11.78
CA LYS A 212 -17.26 7.44 11.04
C LYS A 212 -18.47 8.37 11.25
N GLU A 213 -19.68 7.83 11.24
CA GLU A 213 -20.92 8.61 11.48
C GLU A 213 -20.97 9.19 12.91
N GLU A 214 -20.35 8.53 13.88
CA GLU A 214 -20.12 9.06 15.24
C GLU A 214 -19.06 10.19 15.29
N GLY A 215 -18.38 10.49 14.18
CA GLY A 215 -17.34 11.51 14.09
C GLY A 215 -15.96 11.05 14.58
N LEU A 216 -15.72 9.73 14.70
CA LEU A 216 -14.40 9.22 15.04
C LEU A 216 -13.43 9.33 13.86
N GLU A 217 -12.18 9.61 14.16
CA GLU A 217 -11.09 9.59 13.18
C GLU A 217 -10.64 8.14 12.93
N VAL A 218 -11.49 7.38 12.24
CA VAL A 218 -11.27 5.97 11.90
C VAL A 218 -11.17 5.80 10.39
N TYR A 219 -10.28 4.91 9.96
CA TYR A 219 -10.03 4.60 8.55
C TYR A 219 -10.05 3.09 8.32
N GLY A 220 -10.48 2.69 7.13
CA GLY A 220 -10.48 1.29 6.70
C GLY A 220 -9.61 1.05 5.47
N GLU A 221 -8.93 -0.09 5.49
CA GLU A 221 -8.21 -0.65 4.36
C GLU A 221 -8.87 -1.94 3.89
N VAL A 222 -8.87 -2.20 2.59
CA VAL A 222 -9.14 -3.53 2.03
C VAL A 222 -7.97 -3.97 1.14
N ALA A 223 -7.66 -5.27 1.14
CA ALA A 223 -6.65 -5.80 0.25
C ALA A 223 -7.26 -6.36 -1.05
N PRO A 224 -6.59 -6.25 -2.22
CA PRO A 224 -7.17 -6.73 -3.47
C PRO A 224 -7.54 -8.22 -3.46
N HIS A 225 -6.84 -9.05 -2.68
CA HIS A 225 -7.21 -10.47 -2.56
C HIS A 225 -8.54 -10.69 -1.85
N HIS A 226 -8.96 -9.81 -0.91
CA HIS A 226 -10.31 -9.82 -0.33
C HIS A 226 -11.38 -9.20 -1.25
N LEU A 227 -11.00 -8.59 -2.38
CA LEU A 227 -11.93 -8.08 -3.39
C LEU A 227 -12.16 -9.07 -4.54
N PHE A 228 -11.13 -9.84 -4.90
CA PHE A 228 -11.13 -10.69 -6.10
C PHE A 228 -11.20 -12.20 -5.81
N PHE A 229 -10.96 -12.63 -4.57
CA PHE A 229 -11.05 -14.02 -4.16
C PHE A 229 -12.05 -14.20 -3.03
N SER A 230 -12.65 -15.39 -2.99
CA SER A 230 -13.59 -15.82 -1.98
C SER A 230 -13.12 -17.13 -1.32
N GLU A 231 -13.87 -17.60 -0.35
CA GLU A 231 -13.62 -18.89 0.31
C GLU A 231 -13.60 -20.08 -0.66
N LYS A 232 -14.21 -19.97 -1.83
CA LYS A 232 -14.18 -20.98 -2.90
C LYS A 232 -12.80 -21.13 -3.54
N ASP A 233 -11.97 -20.08 -3.47
CA ASP A 233 -10.62 -20.07 -4.05
C ASP A 233 -9.57 -20.62 -3.09
N ARG A 234 -9.94 -20.91 -1.83
CA ARG A 234 -9.00 -21.33 -0.77
C ARG A 234 -8.18 -22.54 -1.22
N ASN A 235 -6.87 -22.41 -1.07
CA ASN A 235 -5.88 -23.46 -1.30
C ASN A 235 -4.64 -23.17 -0.43
N GLU A 236 -3.62 -24.03 -0.50
CA GLU A 236 -2.41 -23.93 0.30
C GLU A 236 -1.62 -22.64 0.08
N LEU A 237 -1.66 -22.07 -1.14
CA LEU A 237 -1.02 -20.81 -1.50
C LEU A 237 -1.81 -19.60 -0.98
N LEU A 238 -3.14 -19.63 -1.04
CA LEU A 238 -4.02 -18.55 -0.58
C LEU A 238 -4.33 -18.61 0.93
N ARG A 239 -3.34 -18.98 1.73
CA ARG A 239 -3.40 -18.90 3.20
C ARG A 239 -2.84 -17.56 3.68
N MET A 240 -3.71 -16.70 4.21
CA MET A 240 -3.39 -15.40 4.82
C MET A 240 -4.39 -15.08 5.95
N LYS A 241 -4.13 -14.02 6.71
CA LYS A 241 -5.02 -13.52 7.75
C LYS A 241 -5.31 -12.03 7.48
N PRO A 242 -6.58 -11.61 7.42
CA PRO A 242 -7.80 -12.41 7.57
C PRO A 242 -7.99 -13.41 6.42
N GLU A 243 -8.63 -14.54 6.72
CA GLU A 243 -8.93 -15.55 5.69
C GLU A 243 -9.94 -15.05 4.65
N LEU A 244 -9.90 -15.60 3.43
CA LEU A 244 -10.89 -15.30 2.40
C LEU A 244 -12.29 -15.62 2.89
N LYS A 245 -13.22 -14.68 2.70
CA LYS A 245 -14.62 -14.78 3.15
C LYS A 245 -15.56 -15.05 1.98
N SER A 246 -16.86 -14.84 2.17
CA SER A 246 -17.86 -15.16 1.14
C SER A 246 -17.84 -14.17 -0.03
N GLU A 247 -18.43 -14.54 -1.16
CA GLU A 247 -18.65 -13.61 -2.29
C GLU A 247 -19.58 -12.44 -1.91
N MET A 248 -20.44 -12.64 -0.89
CA MET A 248 -21.25 -11.58 -0.32
C MET A 248 -20.36 -10.55 0.39
N ASP A 249 -19.36 -11.00 1.15
CA ASP A 249 -18.38 -10.10 1.78
C ASP A 249 -17.58 -9.35 0.72
N ASN A 250 -17.14 -10.00 -0.36
CA ASN A 250 -16.49 -9.30 -1.48
C ASN A 250 -17.38 -8.17 -2.02
N SER A 251 -18.69 -8.42 -2.16
CA SER A 251 -19.65 -7.44 -2.68
C SER A 251 -19.82 -6.25 -1.74
N GLU A 252 -19.92 -6.48 -0.44
CA GLU A 252 -19.98 -5.41 0.57
C GLU A 252 -18.67 -4.63 0.67
N LEU A 253 -17.51 -5.27 0.50
CA LEU A 253 -16.21 -4.58 0.43
C LEU A 253 -16.13 -3.67 -0.80
N TRP A 254 -16.52 -4.14 -1.99
CA TRP A 254 -16.59 -3.30 -3.19
C TRP A 254 -17.53 -2.11 -3.01
N LYS A 255 -18.70 -2.34 -2.40
CA LYS A 255 -19.67 -1.30 -2.09
C LYS A 255 -19.09 -0.27 -1.12
N GLY A 256 -18.52 -0.72 -0.01
CA GLY A 256 -17.88 0.16 0.98
C GLY A 256 -16.74 0.98 0.38
N LEU A 257 -15.97 0.42 -0.55
CA LEU A 257 -14.92 1.13 -1.27
C LEU A 257 -15.50 2.23 -2.17
N ASN A 258 -16.58 1.97 -2.90
CA ASN A 258 -17.23 2.94 -3.77
C ASN A 258 -17.98 4.04 -3.02
N GLU A 259 -18.63 3.71 -1.91
CA GLU A 259 -19.38 4.65 -1.09
C GLU A 259 -18.48 5.54 -0.22
N GLY A 260 -17.16 5.34 -0.25
CA GLY A 260 -16.22 6.12 0.54
C GLY A 260 -16.09 5.66 2.00
N VAL A 261 -16.70 4.54 2.37
CA VAL A 261 -16.60 3.96 3.72
C VAL A 261 -15.21 3.36 3.94
N ILE A 262 -14.69 2.59 2.99
CA ILE A 262 -13.31 2.10 3.00
C ILE A 262 -12.43 3.15 2.33
N ASP A 263 -11.37 3.57 3.02
CA ASP A 263 -10.56 4.72 2.62
C ASP A 263 -9.42 4.36 1.67
N THR A 264 -8.84 3.18 1.82
CA THR A 264 -7.61 2.80 1.11
C THR A 264 -7.61 1.36 0.62
N VAL A 265 -6.79 1.10 -0.39
CA VAL A 265 -6.39 -0.25 -0.80
C VAL A 265 -4.90 -0.43 -0.50
N GLY A 266 -4.57 -1.39 0.37
CA GLY A 266 -3.20 -1.79 0.71
C GLY A 266 -3.02 -3.29 0.45
N THR A 267 -1.83 -3.73 0.03
CA THR A 267 -1.73 -5.08 -0.56
C THR A 267 -1.57 -6.20 0.45
N ASP A 268 -1.12 -5.88 1.65
CA ASP A 268 -0.60 -6.85 2.61
C ASP A 268 0.42 -7.78 1.91
N HIS A 269 1.31 -7.20 1.09
CA HIS A 269 2.33 -7.98 0.39
C HIS A 269 3.22 -8.68 1.41
N ALA A 270 3.00 -9.98 1.57
CA ALA A 270 3.53 -10.79 2.66
C ALA A 270 4.11 -12.11 2.12
N PRO A 271 5.13 -12.05 1.26
CA PRO A 271 5.64 -13.20 0.52
C PRO A 271 6.20 -14.31 1.41
N HIS A 272 6.02 -15.54 0.94
CA HIS A 272 6.68 -16.77 1.40
C HIS A 272 7.03 -17.58 0.16
N ARG A 273 8.13 -18.35 0.20
CA ARG A 273 8.49 -19.22 -0.93
C ARG A 273 7.44 -20.31 -1.13
N LEU A 274 7.23 -20.75 -2.37
CA LEU A 274 6.33 -21.87 -2.69
C LEU A 274 6.58 -23.09 -1.79
N ARG A 275 7.85 -23.48 -1.62
CA ARG A 275 8.24 -24.57 -0.73
C ARG A 275 7.74 -24.37 0.71
N GLU A 276 7.84 -23.17 1.27
CA GLU A 276 7.36 -22.87 2.62
C GLU A 276 5.83 -22.91 2.71
N LYS A 277 5.13 -22.44 1.66
CA LYS A 277 3.67 -22.57 1.53
C LYS A 277 3.23 -24.02 1.43
N MET A 278 4.07 -24.95 0.97
CA MET A 278 3.71 -26.39 0.90
C MET A 278 4.10 -27.16 2.16
N GLU A 279 5.26 -26.85 2.77
CA GLU A 279 5.80 -27.62 3.89
C GLU A 279 5.18 -27.26 5.25
N LYS A 280 4.72 -26.01 5.42
CA LYS A 280 4.26 -25.49 6.71
C LYS A 280 3.00 -24.65 6.55
N VAL A 281 2.23 -24.52 7.63
CA VAL A 281 1.17 -23.53 7.71
C VAL A 281 1.81 -22.15 7.82
N THR A 282 1.62 -21.33 6.80
CA THR A 282 2.17 -19.98 6.69
C THR A 282 1.11 -19.01 6.21
N PHE A 283 1.01 -17.86 6.86
CA PHE A 283 0.07 -16.80 6.52
C PHE A 283 0.78 -15.66 5.79
N GLY A 284 0.22 -15.27 4.64
CA GLY A 284 0.74 -14.19 3.79
C GLY A 284 0.88 -14.65 2.34
N ILE A 285 0.65 -13.70 1.43
CA ILE A 285 0.75 -13.86 -0.02
C ILE A 285 1.43 -12.63 -0.63
N PRO A 286 2.16 -12.74 -1.75
CA PRO A 286 2.64 -11.56 -2.47
C PRO A 286 1.46 -10.85 -3.16
N GLY A 287 1.45 -9.51 -3.18
CA GLY A 287 0.42 -8.75 -3.89
C GLY A 287 0.87 -7.47 -4.60
N VAL A 288 1.94 -6.82 -4.12
CA VAL A 288 2.36 -5.47 -4.56
C VAL A 288 2.58 -5.32 -6.07
N GLU A 289 3.08 -6.35 -6.74
CA GLU A 289 3.43 -6.30 -8.16
C GLU A 289 2.21 -6.23 -9.09
N ASN A 290 1.10 -6.86 -8.71
CA ASN A 290 -0.08 -6.98 -9.58
C ASN A 290 -1.29 -6.21 -9.04
N SER A 291 -1.16 -5.52 -7.90
CA SER A 291 -2.28 -4.87 -7.22
C SER A 291 -2.97 -3.83 -8.09
N LEU A 292 -2.22 -2.91 -8.71
CA LEU A 292 -2.77 -1.88 -9.60
C LEU A 292 -3.44 -2.51 -10.83
N GLU A 293 -2.79 -3.47 -11.49
CA GLU A 293 -3.33 -4.14 -12.68
C GLU A 293 -4.62 -4.92 -12.40
N MET A 294 -4.73 -5.51 -11.21
CA MET A 294 -5.96 -6.13 -10.72
C MET A 294 -7.02 -5.08 -10.35
N MET A 295 -6.66 -3.97 -9.71
CA MET A 295 -7.63 -2.90 -9.44
C MET A 295 -8.15 -2.24 -10.72
N LEU A 296 -7.33 -2.13 -11.77
CA LEU A 296 -7.76 -1.73 -13.11
C LEU A 296 -8.76 -2.72 -13.71
N ARG A 297 -8.68 -4.01 -13.36
CA ARG A 297 -9.71 -4.99 -13.74
C ARG A 297 -11.04 -4.62 -13.09
N GLY A 298 -11.03 -4.21 -11.83
CA GLY A 298 -12.20 -3.65 -11.15
C GLY A 298 -12.78 -2.44 -11.90
N VAL A 299 -11.94 -1.56 -12.44
CA VAL A 299 -12.39 -0.44 -13.30
C VAL A 299 -13.04 -0.95 -14.59
N ALA A 300 -12.39 -1.88 -15.28
CA ALA A 300 -12.92 -2.47 -16.52
C ALA A 300 -14.25 -3.20 -16.31
N GLU A 301 -14.43 -3.83 -15.14
CA GLU A 301 -15.65 -4.52 -14.71
C GLU A 301 -16.69 -3.57 -14.09
N LYS A 302 -16.44 -2.24 -14.07
CA LYS A 302 -17.29 -1.20 -13.50
C LYS A 302 -17.59 -1.40 -12.01
N LYS A 303 -16.67 -2.05 -11.29
CA LYS A 303 -16.71 -2.22 -9.83
C LYS A 303 -16.20 -0.99 -9.09
N ILE A 304 -15.41 -0.13 -9.73
CA ILE A 304 -14.88 1.12 -9.18
C ILE A 304 -14.59 2.08 -10.34
N THR A 305 -14.64 3.40 -10.11
CA THR A 305 -14.22 4.37 -11.14
C THR A 305 -12.70 4.56 -11.13
N MET A 306 -12.13 5.03 -12.24
CA MET A 306 -10.70 5.36 -12.28
C MET A 306 -10.34 6.42 -11.22
N ARG A 307 -11.21 7.42 -11.03
CA ARG A 307 -11.00 8.44 -9.99
C ARG A 307 -10.96 7.82 -8.60
N ARG A 308 -11.91 6.93 -8.28
CA ARG A 308 -11.96 6.30 -6.97
C ARG A 308 -10.77 5.36 -6.74
N LEU A 309 -10.28 4.69 -7.78
CA LEU A 309 -9.01 3.93 -7.74
C LEU A 309 -7.84 4.84 -7.35
N ILE A 310 -7.70 6.00 -8.00
CA ILE A 310 -6.63 6.97 -7.70
C ILE A 310 -6.74 7.45 -6.25
N GLU A 311 -7.96 7.70 -5.76
CA GLU A 311 -8.18 8.11 -4.37
C GLU A 311 -7.69 7.06 -3.38
N VAL A 312 -8.13 5.80 -3.52
CA VAL A 312 -7.88 4.76 -2.52
C VAL A 312 -6.46 4.18 -2.60
N MET A 313 -5.79 4.28 -3.74
CA MET A 313 -4.43 3.74 -3.93
C MET A 313 -3.33 4.81 -3.88
N CYS A 314 -3.65 6.10 -4.01
CA CYS A 314 -2.63 7.16 -4.10
C CYS A 314 -2.89 8.29 -3.10
N ILE A 315 -4.04 8.96 -3.21
CA ILE A 315 -4.33 10.21 -2.50
C ILE A 315 -4.59 9.95 -1.01
N ASN A 316 -5.56 9.08 -0.71
CA ASN A 316 -5.99 8.78 0.65
C ASN A 316 -4.88 8.18 1.51
N PRO A 317 -4.11 7.16 1.06
CA PRO A 317 -3.00 6.65 1.88
C PRO A 317 -1.98 7.75 2.22
N SER A 318 -1.62 8.60 1.25
CA SER A 318 -0.70 9.72 1.50
C SER A 318 -1.27 10.73 2.51
N LYS A 319 -2.56 11.08 2.39
CA LYS A 319 -3.22 12.01 3.31
C LYS A 319 -3.36 11.46 4.73
N ILE A 320 -3.84 10.23 4.87
CA ILE A 320 -4.09 9.58 6.16
C ILE A 320 -2.80 9.46 6.97
N PHE A 321 -1.74 8.97 6.34
CA PHE A 321 -0.44 8.81 6.99
C PHE A 321 0.42 10.07 6.94
N LYS A 322 -0.12 11.19 6.43
CA LYS A 322 0.55 12.49 6.34
C LYS A 322 1.89 12.43 5.59
N ILE A 323 2.01 11.59 4.56
CA ILE A 323 3.23 11.46 3.77
C ILE A 323 3.43 12.73 2.94
N LYS A 324 4.58 13.37 3.09
CA LYS A 324 4.84 14.68 2.53
C LYS A 324 5.04 14.60 1.01
N ASN A 325 4.32 15.43 0.26
CA ASN A 325 4.46 15.62 -1.20
C ASN A 325 4.15 14.39 -2.08
N LYS A 326 3.47 13.36 -1.55
CA LYS A 326 3.15 12.11 -2.27
C LYS A 326 1.68 11.99 -2.66
N GLY A 327 1.40 11.12 -3.62
CA GLY A 327 0.06 10.57 -3.87
C GLY A 327 -0.91 11.44 -4.66
N ASP A 328 -0.49 12.57 -5.20
CA ASP A 328 -1.35 13.46 -6.00
C ASP A 328 -0.56 14.20 -7.09
N ILE A 329 -1.18 14.44 -8.25
CA ILE A 329 -0.58 15.19 -9.36
C ILE A 329 -0.87 16.68 -9.13
N LYS A 330 -0.01 17.33 -8.36
CA LYS A 330 -0.16 18.74 -7.97
C LYS A 330 1.18 19.45 -7.98
N ILE A 331 1.18 20.73 -8.37
CA ILE A 331 2.38 21.57 -8.31
C ILE A 331 2.97 21.55 -6.88
N GLY A 332 4.28 21.30 -6.78
CA GLY A 332 5.03 21.17 -5.52
C GLY A 332 5.13 19.74 -4.98
N ASN A 333 4.27 18.81 -5.45
CA ASN A 333 4.43 17.39 -5.13
C ASN A 333 5.61 16.77 -5.86
N ASP A 334 6.08 15.64 -5.35
CA ASP A 334 7.10 14.84 -6.01
C ASP A 334 6.57 14.36 -7.37
N GLY A 335 7.46 14.31 -8.37
CA GLY A 335 7.18 13.78 -9.69
C GLY A 335 7.04 12.26 -9.73
N ASP A 336 6.19 11.71 -8.86
CA ASP A 336 5.89 10.29 -8.75
C ASP A 336 4.64 9.96 -9.57
N LEU A 337 4.83 9.27 -10.69
CA LEU A 337 3.78 9.06 -11.69
C LEU A 337 3.85 7.65 -12.28
N VAL A 338 2.70 7.16 -12.73
CA VAL A 338 2.59 5.89 -13.46
C VAL A 338 1.87 6.11 -14.77
N ILE A 339 2.45 5.62 -15.86
CA ILE A 339 1.81 5.58 -17.17
C ILE A 339 1.20 4.19 -17.35
N ILE A 340 -0.12 4.14 -17.57
CA ILE A 340 -0.88 2.89 -17.68
C ILE A 340 -1.66 2.83 -18.99
N ASP A 341 -1.64 1.67 -19.63
CA ASP A 341 -2.45 1.37 -20.81
C ASP A 341 -3.58 0.42 -20.42
N ILE A 342 -4.81 0.94 -20.45
CA ILE A 342 -6.02 0.16 -20.10
C ILE A 342 -6.54 -0.69 -21.28
N GLY A 343 -6.06 -0.44 -22.50
CA GLY A 343 -6.35 -1.25 -23.68
C GLY A 343 -5.51 -2.52 -23.74
N LYS A 344 -4.30 -2.48 -23.15
CA LYS A 344 -3.40 -3.62 -23.06
C LYS A 344 -3.69 -4.46 -21.81
N LYS A 345 -4.51 -5.50 -21.97
CA LYS A 345 -4.74 -6.54 -20.97
C LYS A 345 -3.78 -7.71 -21.18
N ARG A 346 -3.36 -8.35 -20.10
CA ARG A 346 -2.53 -9.56 -20.15
C ARG A 346 -2.97 -10.58 -19.12
N ILE A 347 -2.56 -11.84 -19.33
CA ILE A 347 -2.62 -12.86 -18.29
C ILE A 347 -1.39 -12.72 -17.40
N ILE A 348 -1.57 -12.82 -16.09
CA ILE A 348 -0.44 -12.84 -15.15
C ILE A 348 0.24 -14.21 -15.23
N GLU A 349 1.47 -14.22 -15.70
CA GLU A 349 2.30 -15.41 -15.86
C GLU A 349 3.36 -15.48 -14.76
N ARG A 350 3.62 -16.70 -14.27
CA ARG A 350 4.53 -16.91 -13.13
C ARG A 350 5.97 -16.50 -13.43
N ASP A 351 6.46 -16.78 -14.63
CA ASP A 351 7.82 -16.49 -15.07
C ASP A 351 8.11 -14.99 -15.17
N GLN A 352 7.07 -14.17 -15.27
CA GLN A 352 7.18 -12.72 -15.24
C GLN A 352 7.27 -12.15 -13.81
N VAL A 353 6.94 -12.91 -12.76
CA VAL A 353 6.89 -12.41 -11.38
C VAL A 353 8.29 -12.02 -10.89
N ILE A 354 8.41 -10.78 -10.43
CA ILE A 354 9.66 -10.17 -9.95
C ILE A 354 9.87 -10.40 -8.45
N SER A 355 8.78 -10.42 -7.67
CA SER A 355 8.82 -10.77 -6.24
C SER A 355 9.65 -12.04 -6.01
N LYS A 356 10.57 -11.99 -5.04
CA LYS A 356 11.61 -13.03 -4.83
C LYS A 356 11.03 -14.40 -4.50
N CYS A 357 9.78 -14.46 -4.03
CA CYS A 357 9.12 -15.73 -3.79
C CYS A 357 8.74 -16.47 -5.09
N GLY A 358 8.70 -15.78 -6.24
CA GLY A 358 8.57 -16.36 -7.57
C GLY A 358 7.18 -16.87 -7.91
N TRP A 359 6.13 -16.31 -7.31
CA TRP A 359 4.74 -16.66 -7.60
C TRP A 359 3.80 -15.49 -7.29
N SER A 360 2.60 -15.50 -7.86
CA SER A 360 1.54 -14.52 -7.60
C SER A 360 0.22 -15.24 -7.34
N PRO A 361 -0.61 -14.80 -6.37
CA PRO A 361 -1.95 -15.35 -6.17
C PRO A 361 -2.86 -15.11 -7.39
N TYR A 362 -2.51 -14.14 -8.24
CA TYR A 362 -3.25 -13.77 -9.43
C TYR A 362 -2.78 -14.49 -10.70
N GLU A 363 -1.88 -15.48 -10.59
CA GLU A 363 -1.45 -16.30 -11.73
C GLU A 363 -2.65 -16.85 -12.52
N GLY A 364 -2.63 -16.70 -13.84
CA GLY A 364 -3.71 -17.11 -14.74
C GLY A 364 -4.91 -16.15 -14.78
N LYS A 365 -4.92 -15.06 -14.00
CA LYS A 365 -5.96 -14.02 -14.09
C LYS A 365 -5.59 -12.98 -15.15
N GLU A 366 -6.59 -12.53 -15.89
CA GLU A 366 -6.49 -11.38 -16.82
C GLU A 366 -6.51 -10.05 -16.05
N THR A 367 -5.60 -9.14 -16.40
CA THR A 367 -5.54 -7.77 -15.85
C THR A 367 -6.54 -6.83 -16.53
N GLY A 368 -6.84 -5.68 -15.90
CA GLY A 368 -7.65 -4.63 -16.53
C GLY A 368 -6.87 -3.57 -17.29
N GLY A 369 -5.56 -3.71 -17.34
CA GLY A 369 -4.60 -2.81 -17.96
C GLY A 369 -3.18 -3.24 -17.62
N THR A 370 -2.20 -2.52 -18.17
CA THR A 370 -0.77 -2.78 -17.96
C THR A 370 -0.05 -1.53 -17.50
N VAL A 371 0.85 -1.67 -16.53
CA VAL A 371 1.81 -0.62 -16.16
C VAL A 371 2.89 -0.53 -17.23
N LEU A 372 2.96 0.57 -17.95
CA LEU A 372 3.98 0.80 -18.98
C LEU A 372 5.26 1.34 -18.37
N ARG A 373 5.12 2.33 -17.49
CA ARG A 373 6.24 3.09 -16.93
C ARG A 373 5.93 3.57 -15.52
N THR A 374 6.93 3.47 -14.65
CA THR A 374 6.89 4.02 -13.29
C THR A 374 7.99 5.04 -13.14
N ILE A 375 7.61 6.24 -12.68
CA ILE A 375 8.46 7.40 -12.55
C ILE A 375 8.50 7.76 -11.07
N LEU A 376 9.71 7.86 -10.50
CA LEU A 376 9.96 8.30 -9.14
C LEU A 376 10.70 9.63 -9.19
N ARG A 377 10.11 10.69 -8.65
CA ARG A 377 10.74 12.01 -8.50
C ARG A 377 11.33 12.53 -9.83
N GLY A 378 10.57 12.36 -10.91
CA GLY A 378 10.98 12.77 -12.26
C GLY A 378 12.06 11.91 -12.90
N ARG A 379 12.25 10.66 -12.44
CA ARG A 379 13.15 9.68 -13.04
C ARG A 379 12.42 8.38 -13.32
N THR A 380 12.59 7.84 -14.52
CA THR A 380 12.08 6.51 -14.85
C THR A 380 12.80 5.47 -13.99
N VAL A 381 12.06 4.68 -13.21
CA VAL A 381 12.59 3.55 -12.41
C VAL A 381 12.24 2.20 -13.01
N TYR A 382 11.18 2.15 -13.80
CA TYR A 382 10.75 0.98 -14.57
C TYR A 382 10.12 1.41 -15.91
N ASN A 383 10.44 0.73 -17.00
CA ASN A 383 9.83 0.93 -18.32
C ASN A 383 9.80 -0.41 -19.09
N GLN A 384 8.61 -0.99 -19.30
CA GLN A 384 8.39 -2.18 -20.13
C GLN A 384 9.50 -3.26 -19.99
N GLU A 385 9.63 -3.84 -18.79
CA GLU A 385 10.62 -4.87 -18.40
C GLU A 385 12.04 -4.37 -18.06
N GLU A 386 12.38 -3.12 -18.36
CA GLU A 386 13.66 -2.53 -17.97
C GLU A 386 13.57 -1.84 -16.60
N PHE A 387 14.53 -2.13 -15.72
CA PHE A 387 14.71 -1.45 -14.44
C PHE A 387 15.92 -0.51 -14.48
N PHE A 388 15.76 0.67 -13.88
CA PHE A 388 16.79 1.71 -13.88
C PHE A 388 17.46 1.83 -12.51
N LYS A 389 18.07 2.98 -12.21
CA LYS A 389 18.85 3.14 -10.98
C LYS A 389 17.97 3.05 -9.73
N LYS A 390 18.46 2.35 -8.70
CA LYS A 390 17.92 2.41 -7.34
C LYS A 390 18.10 3.81 -6.76
N THR A 391 17.00 4.53 -6.57
CA THR A 391 17.02 5.90 -6.05
C THR A 391 16.10 6.11 -4.87
N GLY A 392 15.42 5.05 -4.41
CA GLY A 392 14.46 5.10 -3.32
C GLY A 392 15.06 5.63 -2.02
N ARG A 393 14.32 6.50 -1.34
CA ARG A 393 14.67 7.04 -0.02
C ARG A 393 13.50 6.92 0.95
N GLU A 394 13.80 7.01 2.25
CA GLU A 394 12.78 7.10 3.28
C GLU A 394 11.95 8.38 3.09
N VAL A 395 10.62 8.27 3.21
CA VAL A 395 9.69 9.39 3.11
C VAL A 395 9.64 10.20 4.40
N GLU A 396 9.32 11.47 4.26
CA GLU A 396 9.05 12.36 5.39
C GLU A 396 7.54 12.43 5.68
N TYR A 397 7.20 12.62 6.95
CA TYR A 397 5.81 12.79 7.41
C TYR A 397 5.57 14.23 7.88
N ASN A 398 4.42 14.80 7.56
CA ASN A 398 3.99 16.08 8.11
C ASN A 398 3.63 15.92 9.60
N GLY A 399 3.95 16.95 10.40
CA GLY A 399 3.69 17.04 11.84
C GLY A 399 2.30 16.58 12.28
#